data_AF-E2Q8Q5-F1
#
_entry.id   AF-E2Q8Q5-F1
#
_cell.length_a   1.000
_cell.length_b   1.000
_cell.length_c   1.000
_cell.angle_alpha   90.00
_cell.angle_beta   90.00
_cell.angle_gamma   90.00
#
_symmetry.space_group_name_H-M   'P 1'
#
loop_
_entity.id
_entity.type
_entity.pdbx_description
1 polymer ?
#
loop_
_entity_poly.entity_id
_entity_poly.type
_entity_poly.pdbx_seq_one_letter_code
_entity_poly.pdbx_strand_id
1 'polypeptide(L)'
;MADSAVALRPDTGSEPLSPGQLLGHPGLLRAWRAVAGEKLGLGGPLAQTDVAEAIGRSRGWYQNLENGARPKMDREVLDALAKTLLLGRDEHQALVLALLDGALTTIPDSFGSAAVRRDLQLMLDQQLPNPAYLTDRVWNIIGYNAAMAALWPWVRQPGANLIRWAMLSPEARFQYVDWNHHAAEYVKLLRYASTRYPHDTDLSKLITDVKADRVCGPFWDTDVAAVSESRDGHLFKMALPSMDYQPIEVISHVLFPASLPGARAVIITWAGTDEDAAPGSPATVTGQPTRRTPERPSVPWPGLPFASERTAAPRLTATPTEAVELAGPGAVPLPLLGALLGGDDCHLVLAPETGSVIRSTRHPDGSWDFSETSAADLLHQLPATAPAGDTRAEYKRLLWASLSTDPAEASHACDAQLREAQVRVEMLAEMRHELADSWAALVPLT
;
A
#
# COMPACT_ATOMS: atom_id res chain seq x y z
N MET A 1 56.35 12.38 45.44
CA MET A 1 56.89 11.82 44.18
C MET A 1 55.86 10.84 43.66
N ALA A 2 54.86 11.36 42.92
CA ALA A 2 54.71 11.16 41.47
C ALA A 2 54.28 9.70 41.17
N ASP A 3 52.99 9.38 41.26
CA ASP A 3 51.94 9.65 40.25
C ASP A 3 52.20 8.86 38.96
N SER A 4 51.70 7.63 38.91
CA SER A 4 51.63 6.81 37.69
C SER A 4 50.25 7.01 37.08
N ALA A 5 50.16 8.05 36.25
CA ALA A 5 49.01 8.35 35.41
C ALA A 5 48.77 7.20 34.44
N VAL A 6 47.77 6.35 34.74
CA VAL A 6 47.04 5.65 33.69
C VAL A 6 46.30 6.73 32.92
N ALA A 7 46.78 7.04 31.71
CA ALA A 7 46.10 7.94 30.80
C ALA A 7 44.70 7.36 30.50
N LEU A 8 43.70 7.84 31.23
CA LEU A 8 42.31 7.83 30.80
C LEU A 8 42.29 8.54 29.45
N ARG A 9 42.24 7.75 28.37
CA ARG A 9 41.85 8.27 27.07
C ARG A 9 40.45 8.86 27.26
N PRO A 10 40.24 10.14 26.92
CA PRO A 10 38.92 10.74 27.01
C PRO A 10 37.96 9.91 26.16
N ASP A 11 36.81 9.63 26.75
CA ASP A 11 35.64 9.08 26.10
C ASP A 11 35.28 9.95 24.90
N THR A 12 35.70 9.54 23.70
CA THR A 12 35.25 10.14 22.44
C THR A 12 33.84 9.63 22.14
N GLY A 13 32.90 9.92 23.04
CA GLY A 13 31.47 9.67 22.93
C GLY A 13 30.73 10.84 22.26
N SER A 14 31.41 11.64 21.44
CA SER A 14 30.89 12.95 20.98
C SER A 14 31.22 13.27 19.52
N GLU A 15 31.62 12.30 18.69
CA GLU A 15 31.52 12.45 17.24
C GLU A 15 30.15 11.94 16.77
N PRO A 16 29.34 12.78 16.09
CA PRO A 16 28.09 12.31 15.51
C PRO A 16 28.38 11.20 14.50
N LEU A 17 27.77 10.04 14.72
CA LEU A 17 27.91 8.86 13.86
C LEU A 17 27.58 9.25 12.42
N SER A 18 28.42 8.84 11.47
CA SER A 18 28.13 9.10 10.05
C SER A 18 26.83 8.39 9.63
N PRO A 19 26.06 8.92 8.67
CA PRO A 19 24.79 8.32 8.24
C PRO A 19 24.92 6.86 7.76
N GLY A 20 26.10 6.43 7.32
CA GLY A 20 26.40 5.03 6.96
C GLY A 20 26.58 4.10 8.15
N GLN A 21 27.00 4.63 9.30
CA GLN A 21 27.17 3.88 10.57
C GLN A 21 25.85 3.73 11.36
N LEU A 22 24.80 4.42 10.93
CA LEU A 22 23.42 4.29 11.43
C LEU A 22 22.61 3.19 10.73
N LEU A 23 23.21 2.48 9.77
CA LEU A 23 22.57 1.37 9.06
C LEU A 23 22.94 0.03 9.67
N GLY A 24 21.93 -0.82 9.84
CA GLY A 24 22.07 -2.14 10.46
C GLY A 24 22.21 -2.10 11.99
N HIS A 25 22.41 -3.29 12.55
CA HIS A 25 22.48 -3.52 14.00
C HIS A 25 23.48 -2.65 14.79
N PRO A 26 24.66 -2.26 14.27
CA PRO A 26 25.64 -1.51 15.06
C PRO A 26 25.21 -0.06 15.34
N GLY A 27 24.50 0.55 14.38
CA GLY A 27 23.92 1.88 14.53
C GLY A 27 22.76 1.89 15.51
N LEU A 28 21.85 0.92 15.37
CA LEU A 28 20.69 0.76 16.24
C LEU A 28 21.08 0.49 17.70
N LEU A 29 22.07 -0.37 17.96
CA LEU A 29 22.54 -0.63 19.32
C LEU A 29 23.06 0.63 20.01
N ARG A 30 23.83 1.46 19.29
CA ARG A 30 24.33 2.73 19.82
C ARG A 30 23.20 3.72 20.08
N ALA A 31 22.23 3.82 19.18
CA ALA A 31 21.06 4.67 19.33
C ALA A 31 20.17 4.22 20.52
N TRP A 32 19.90 2.93 20.66
CA TRP A 32 19.14 2.37 21.78
C TRP A 32 19.86 2.58 23.12
N ARG A 33 21.18 2.49 23.16
CA ARG A 33 21.97 2.77 24.37
C ARG A 33 21.89 4.24 24.78
N ALA A 34 21.85 5.17 23.82
CA ALA A 34 21.62 6.58 24.08
C ALA A 34 20.22 6.82 24.67
N VAL A 35 19.18 6.29 24.03
CA VAL A 35 17.79 6.41 24.50
C VAL A 35 17.57 5.75 25.86
N ALA A 36 18.21 4.60 26.13
CA ALA A 36 18.16 3.96 27.43
C ALA A 36 18.79 4.84 28.51
N GLY A 37 19.92 5.50 28.20
CA GLY A 37 20.55 6.47 29.10
C GLY A 37 19.62 7.63 29.45
N GLU A 38 18.96 8.22 28.44
CA GLU A 38 17.98 9.28 28.64
C GLU A 38 16.79 8.83 29.50
N LYS A 39 16.20 7.66 29.20
CA LYS A 39 15.09 7.08 29.98
C LYS A 39 15.45 6.82 31.44
N LEU A 40 16.72 6.51 31.71
CA LEU A 40 17.25 6.29 33.05
C LEU A 40 17.72 7.59 33.75
N GLY A 41 17.61 8.75 33.08
CA GLY A 41 18.07 10.03 33.60
C GLY A 41 19.60 10.14 33.69
N LEU A 42 20.32 9.34 32.90
CA LEU A 42 21.78 9.44 32.77
C LEU A 42 22.10 10.63 31.86
N GLY A 43 23.10 11.44 32.23
CA GLY A 43 23.56 12.59 31.44
C GLY A 43 24.27 12.23 30.11
N GLY A 44 24.02 11.03 29.59
CA GLY A 44 24.64 10.46 28.40
C GLY A 44 24.18 9.01 28.18
N PRO A 45 24.70 8.34 27.13
CA PRO A 45 24.34 6.97 26.82
C PRO A 45 24.65 6.00 27.96
N LEU A 46 23.82 4.97 28.15
CA LEU A 46 24.05 3.90 29.14
C LEU A 46 25.46 3.30 28.93
N ALA A 47 26.22 3.05 29.99
CA ALA A 47 27.63 2.66 29.81
C ALA A 47 27.74 1.25 29.20
N GLN A 48 28.69 1.07 28.27
CA GLN A 48 28.95 -0.24 27.66
C GLN A 48 29.29 -1.32 28.70
N THR A 49 29.89 -0.93 29.83
CA THR A 49 30.19 -1.83 30.96
C THR A 49 28.91 -2.37 31.59
N ASP A 50 27.93 -1.50 31.81
CA ASP A 50 26.68 -1.83 32.50
C ASP A 50 25.83 -2.74 31.62
N VAL A 51 25.80 -2.46 30.32
CA VAL A 51 25.12 -3.33 29.34
C VAL A 51 25.79 -4.71 29.30
N ALA A 52 27.13 -4.75 29.25
CA ALA A 52 27.88 -6.00 29.19
C ALA A 52 27.68 -6.85 30.45
N GLU A 53 27.71 -6.22 31.63
CA GLU A 53 27.46 -6.89 32.91
C GLU A 53 26.05 -7.50 32.96
N ALA A 54 25.04 -6.74 32.53
CA ALA A 54 23.65 -7.18 32.55
C ALA A 54 23.37 -8.40 31.64
N ILE A 55 24.17 -8.60 30.59
CA ILE A 55 24.08 -9.75 29.69
C ILE A 55 25.13 -10.85 29.97
N GLY A 56 25.90 -10.71 31.06
CA GLY A 56 26.92 -11.68 31.45
C GLY A 56 28.11 -11.78 30.47
N ARG A 57 28.48 -10.68 29.81
CA ARG A 57 29.57 -10.60 28.83
C ARG A 57 30.60 -9.54 29.22
N SER A 58 31.76 -9.56 28.57
CA SER A 58 32.80 -8.55 28.80
C SER A 58 32.51 -7.24 28.04
N ARG A 59 33.01 -6.11 28.54
CA ARG A 59 32.91 -4.81 27.84
C ARG A 59 33.43 -4.91 26.40
N GLY A 60 34.57 -5.58 26.19
CA GLY A 60 35.15 -5.78 24.86
C GLY A 60 34.26 -6.61 23.93
N TRP A 61 33.51 -7.58 24.48
CA TRP A 61 32.52 -8.33 23.72
C TRP A 61 31.38 -7.42 23.24
N TYR A 62 30.83 -6.59 24.13
CA TYR A 62 29.75 -5.66 23.77
C TYR A 62 30.24 -4.55 22.82
N GLN A 63 31.46 -4.06 23.01
CA GLN A 63 32.09 -3.11 22.09
C GLN A 63 32.23 -3.70 20.68
N ASN A 64 32.65 -4.96 20.55
CA ASN A 64 32.72 -5.64 19.26
C ASN A 64 31.34 -5.78 18.63
N LEU A 65 30.30 -6.01 19.43
CA LEU A 65 28.92 -6.06 18.96
C LEU A 65 28.46 -4.71 18.38
N GLU A 66 28.71 -3.59 19.08
CA GLU A 66 28.43 -2.22 18.57
C GLU A 66 29.31 -1.81 17.38
N ASN A 67 30.42 -2.52 17.15
CA ASN A 67 31.29 -2.35 15.97
C ASN A 67 30.87 -3.25 14.79
N GLY A 68 29.84 -4.08 14.96
CA GLY A 68 29.27 -4.90 13.90
C GLY A 68 29.65 -6.36 13.90
N ALA A 69 30.29 -6.86 14.96
CA ALA A 69 30.41 -8.31 15.16
C ALA A 69 29.02 -8.95 15.26
N ARG A 70 28.88 -10.14 14.69
CA ARG A 70 27.67 -10.97 14.75
C ARG A 70 27.96 -12.30 15.45
N PRO A 71 28.25 -12.30 16.76
CA PRO A 71 28.42 -13.55 17.48
C PRO A 71 27.08 -14.29 17.54
N LYS A 72 27.09 -15.62 17.48
CA LYS A 72 25.88 -16.40 17.78
C LYS A 72 25.46 -16.10 19.22
N MET A 73 24.19 -15.75 19.40
CA MET A 73 23.61 -15.46 20.70
C MET A 73 22.38 -16.32 20.93
N ASP A 74 22.22 -16.73 22.17
CA ASP A 74 21.05 -17.46 22.61
C ASP A 74 19.91 -16.48 22.91
N ARG A 75 18.67 -16.96 22.89
CA ARG A 75 17.48 -16.14 23.16
C ARG A 75 17.57 -15.39 24.48
N GLU A 76 18.12 -16.02 25.51
CA GLU A 76 18.29 -15.42 26.85
C GLU A 76 19.17 -14.17 26.83
N VAL A 77 20.23 -14.15 26.01
CA VAL A 77 21.12 -12.98 25.86
C VAL A 77 20.41 -11.85 25.12
N LEU A 78 19.60 -12.19 24.09
CA LEU A 78 18.81 -11.20 23.34
C LEU A 78 17.72 -10.57 24.21
N ASP A 79 16.99 -11.37 24.98
CA ASP A 79 15.95 -10.90 25.90
C ASP A 79 16.56 -10.02 27.02
N ALA A 80 17.72 -10.42 27.57
CA ALA A 80 18.45 -9.63 28.55
C ALA A 80 18.95 -8.29 27.98
N LEU A 81 19.43 -8.30 26.73
CA LEU A 81 19.86 -7.10 26.04
C LEU A 81 18.69 -6.15 25.79
N ALA A 82 17.55 -6.66 25.32
CA ALA A 82 16.35 -5.88 25.09
C ALA A 82 15.81 -5.26 26.38
N LYS A 83 15.83 -6.01 27.48
CA LYS A 83 15.42 -5.51 28.80
C LYS A 83 16.35 -4.39 29.29
N THR A 84 17.67 -4.58 29.19
CA THR A 84 18.66 -3.60 29.64
C THR A 84 18.61 -2.30 28.83
N LEU A 85 18.36 -2.42 27.53
CA LEU A 85 18.21 -1.26 26.62
C LEU A 85 16.81 -0.64 26.63
N LEU A 86 15.89 -1.15 27.48
CA LEU A 86 14.51 -0.65 27.58
C LEU A 86 13.78 -0.62 26.23
N LEU A 87 13.97 -1.68 25.43
CA LEU A 87 13.37 -1.81 24.10
C LEU A 87 11.89 -2.16 24.20
N GLY A 88 11.08 -1.50 23.36
CA GLY A 88 9.72 -1.90 23.06
C GLY A 88 9.66 -3.09 22.11
N ARG A 89 8.43 -3.43 21.69
CA ARG A 89 8.16 -4.61 20.87
C ARG A 89 8.94 -4.61 19.55
N ASP A 90 8.82 -3.52 18.77
CA ASP A 90 9.39 -3.43 17.43
C ASP A 90 10.92 -3.40 17.47
N GLU A 91 11.49 -2.70 18.46
CA GLU A 91 12.94 -2.62 18.65
C GLU A 91 13.52 -3.96 19.10
N HIS A 92 12.82 -4.68 20.00
CA HIS A 92 13.22 -6.04 20.37
C HIS A 92 13.17 -7.00 19.19
N GLN A 93 12.12 -6.95 18.37
CA GLN A 93 12.02 -7.77 17.17
C GLN A 93 13.12 -7.43 16.15
N ALA A 94 13.39 -6.14 15.94
CA ALA A 94 14.49 -5.67 15.10
C ALA A 94 15.86 -6.17 15.60
N LEU A 95 16.10 -6.17 16.92
CA LEU A 95 17.31 -6.73 17.55
C LEU A 95 17.47 -8.22 17.22
N VAL A 96 16.40 -9.00 17.38
CA VAL A 96 16.39 -10.44 17.10
C VAL A 96 16.68 -10.71 15.62
N LEU A 97 16.01 -9.98 14.71
CA LEU A 97 16.19 -10.13 13.26
C LEU A 97 17.63 -9.78 12.84
N ALA A 98 18.16 -8.69 13.39
CA ALA A 98 19.51 -8.21 13.12
C ALA A 98 20.61 -9.21 13.52
N LEU A 99 20.48 -9.86 14.68
CA LEU A 99 21.54 -10.67 15.29
C LEU A 99 21.43 -12.17 15.01
N LEU A 100 20.27 -12.64 14.57
CA LEU A 100 20.07 -14.02 14.11
C LEU A 100 20.14 -14.15 12.58
N ASP A 101 20.77 -13.21 11.88
CA ASP A 101 20.91 -13.20 10.40
C ASP A 101 19.58 -13.35 9.65
N GLY A 102 18.48 -12.82 10.19
CA GLY A 102 17.16 -12.99 9.59
C GLY A 102 16.70 -14.45 9.47
N ALA A 103 17.30 -15.39 10.24
CA ALA A 103 17.05 -16.83 10.14
C ALA A 103 15.62 -17.28 10.51
N LEU A 104 14.72 -16.35 10.81
CA LEU A 104 13.29 -16.62 10.77
C LEU A 104 12.84 -16.59 9.30
N THR A 105 12.94 -17.76 8.70
CA THR A 105 12.32 -18.19 7.43
C THR A 105 12.90 -17.60 6.14
N THR A 106 13.94 -18.24 5.61
CA THR A 106 14.08 -18.44 4.16
C THR A 106 12.93 -19.34 3.69
N ILE A 107 11.71 -18.79 3.61
CA ILE A 107 10.64 -19.46 2.87
C ILE A 107 11.06 -19.41 1.39
N PRO A 108 11.13 -20.55 0.68
CA PRO A 108 11.58 -20.56 -0.71
C PRO A 108 10.74 -19.63 -1.60
N ASP A 109 11.36 -18.97 -2.58
CA ASP A 109 10.71 -18.09 -3.57
C ASP A 109 9.58 -18.78 -4.37
N SER A 110 9.40 -20.10 -4.23
CA SER A 110 8.29 -20.87 -4.78
C SER A 110 6.91 -20.40 -4.30
N PHE A 111 6.82 -19.57 -3.25
CA PHE A 111 5.58 -18.95 -2.78
C PHE A 111 5.14 -17.71 -3.61
N GLY A 112 5.91 -17.30 -4.61
CA GLY A 112 5.59 -16.20 -5.55
C GLY A 112 4.83 -16.61 -6.83
N SER A 113 4.18 -17.78 -6.84
CA SER A 113 3.52 -18.31 -8.04
C SER A 113 2.53 -17.30 -8.65
N ALA A 114 2.38 -17.30 -9.97
CA ALA A 114 1.41 -16.44 -10.66
C ALA A 114 -0.04 -16.67 -10.19
N ALA A 115 -0.33 -17.83 -9.59
CA ALA A 115 -1.62 -18.13 -8.98
C ALA A 115 -1.82 -17.38 -7.66
N VAL A 116 -0.84 -17.41 -6.75
CA VAL A 116 -0.90 -16.65 -5.47
C VAL A 116 -1.09 -15.15 -5.73
N ARG A 117 -0.39 -14.60 -6.73
CA ARG A 117 -0.57 -13.19 -7.10
C ARG A 117 -1.97 -12.90 -7.66
N ARG A 118 -2.56 -13.83 -8.42
CA ARG A 118 -3.94 -13.70 -8.91
C ARG A 118 -4.95 -13.75 -7.77
N ASP A 119 -4.80 -14.67 -6.82
CA ASP A 119 -5.72 -14.78 -5.68
C ASP A 119 -5.65 -13.54 -4.77
N LEU A 120 -4.44 -13.01 -4.55
CA LEU A 120 -4.27 -11.76 -3.82
C LEU A 120 -4.86 -10.57 -4.58
N GLN A 121 -4.71 -10.52 -5.91
CA GLN A 121 -5.32 -9.47 -6.74
C GLN A 121 -6.85 -9.52 -6.65
N LEU A 122 -7.48 -10.70 -6.73
CA LEU A 122 -8.91 -10.87 -6.53
C LEU A 122 -9.37 -10.35 -5.16
N MET A 123 -8.58 -10.59 -4.10
CA MET A 123 -8.86 -10.05 -2.78
C MET A 123 -8.79 -8.52 -2.73
N LEU A 124 -7.82 -7.90 -3.40
CA LEU A 124 -7.72 -6.43 -3.50
C LEU A 124 -8.93 -5.85 -4.24
N ASP A 125 -9.35 -6.48 -5.34
CA ASP A 125 -10.48 -6.03 -6.15
C ASP A 125 -11.80 -6.10 -5.35
N GLN A 126 -11.94 -7.07 -4.44
CA GLN A 126 -13.07 -7.17 -3.52
C GLN A 126 -13.11 -6.08 -2.43
N GLN A 127 -12.07 -5.26 -2.30
CA GLN A 127 -12.07 -4.16 -1.32
C GLN A 127 -12.78 -2.92 -1.80
N LEU A 128 -13.21 -2.85 -3.07
CA LEU A 128 -13.96 -1.72 -3.60
C LEU A 128 -15.16 -1.37 -2.69
N PRO A 129 -15.42 -0.07 -2.46
CA PRO A 129 -14.75 1.10 -3.05
C PRO A 129 -13.41 1.49 -2.38
N ASN A 130 -12.94 0.77 -1.37
CA ASN A 130 -11.72 1.14 -0.67
C ASN A 130 -10.48 0.94 -1.56
N PRO A 131 -9.60 1.94 -1.68
CA PRO A 131 -8.30 1.79 -2.31
C PRO A 131 -7.49 0.68 -1.64
N ALA A 132 -7.02 -0.25 -2.45
CA ALA A 132 -6.19 -1.34 -1.97
C ALA A 132 -5.02 -1.61 -2.90
N TYR A 133 -3.87 -1.97 -2.33
CA TYR A 133 -2.67 -2.31 -3.07
C TYR A 133 -1.83 -3.37 -2.36
N LEU A 134 -0.98 -4.04 -3.12
CA LEU A 134 -0.03 -5.03 -2.65
C LEU A 134 1.39 -4.56 -2.97
N THR A 135 2.25 -4.63 -1.96
CA THR A 135 3.67 -4.33 -2.11
C THR A 135 4.56 -5.51 -1.80
N ASP A 136 5.75 -5.55 -2.41
CA ASP A 136 6.80 -6.49 -2.02
C ASP A 136 7.57 -6.03 -0.75
N ARG A 137 8.64 -6.76 -0.40
CA ARG A 137 9.49 -6.48 0.76
C ARG A 137 10.09 -5.07 0.76
N VAL A 138 10.34 -4.48 -0.41
CA VAL A 138 10.95 -3.16 -0.61
C VAL A 138 9.96 -2.13 -1.14
N TRP A 139 8.66 -2.37 -0.93
CA TRP A 139 7.57 -1.44 -1.24
C TRP A 139 7.33 -1.18 -2.73
N ASN A 140 7.79 -2.05 -3.64
CA ASN A 140 7.37 -2.00 -5.03
C ASN A 140 5.90 -2.40 -5.12
N ILE A 141 5.12 -1.69 -5.93
CA ILE A 141 3.73 -2.03 -6.21
C ILE A 141 3.70 -3.28 -7.10
N ILE A 142 3.09 -4.34 -6.61
CA ILE A 142 2.97 -5.64 -7.32
C ILE A 142 1.52 -6.05 -7.56
N GLY A 143 0.56 -5.24 -7.10
CA GLY A 143 -0.88 -5.36 -7.35
C GLY A 143 -1.62 -4.15 -6.80
N TYR A 144 -2.75 -3.78 -7.39
CA TYR A 144 -3.60 -2.68 -6.93
C TYR A 144 -5.01 -2.81 -7.51
N ASN A 145 -6.02 -2.28 -6.83
CA ASN A 145 -7.39 -2.25 -7.34
C ASN A 145 -7.71 -0.95 -8.09
N ALA A 146 -8.89 -0.90 -8.71
CA ALA A 146 -9.33 0.24 -9.51
C ALA A 146 -9.46 1.54 -8.69
N ALA A 147 -9.93 1.47 -7.43
CA ALA A 147 -10.04 2.64 -6.57
C ALA A 147 -8.66 3.25 -6.25
N MET A 148 -7.66 2.42 -5.97
CA MET A 148 -6.28 2.88 -5.79
C MET A 148 -5.77 3.57 -7.05
N ALA A 149 -5.98 2.96 -8.21
CA ALA A 149 -5.53 3.50 -9.48
C ALA A 149 -6.26 4.77 -9.92
N ALA A 150 -7.45 5.04 -9.38
CA ALA A 150 -8.23 6.24 -9.63
C ALA A 150 -7.76 7.41 -8.74
N LEU A 151 -7.59 7.18 -7.44
CA LEU A 151 -7.14 8.22 -6.50
C LEU A 151 -5.64 8.51 -6.59
N TRP A 152 -4.84 7.48 -6.88
CA TRP A 152 -3.37 7.55 -6.93
C TRP A 152 -2.83 6.95 -8.22
N PRO A 153 -2.94 7.66 -9.35
CA PRO A 153 -2.57 7.12 -10.67
C PRO A 153 -1.10 6.70 -10.80
N TRP A 154 -0.21 7.20 -9.93
CA TRP A 154 1.21 6.83 -9.90
C TRP A 154 1.44 5.32 -9.72
N VAL A 155 0.49 4.57 -9.14
CA VAL A 155 0.61 3.12 -8.99
C VAL A 155 0.67 2.38 -10.33
N ARG A 156 0.19 3.00 -11.42
CA ARG A 156 0.22 2.45 -12.78
C ARG A 156 1.59 2.57 -13.44
N GLN A 157 2.48 3.39 -12.89
CA GLN A 157 3.79 3.63 -13.48
C GLN A 157 4.66 2.38 -13.38
N PRO A 158 5.43 2.03 -14.43
CA PRO A 158 6.40 0.95 -14.36
C PRO A 158 7.40 1.17 -13.22
N GLY A 159 7.58 0.17 -12.36
CA GLY A 159 8.47 0.28 -11.20
C GLY A 159 7.96 1.20 -10.10
N ALA A 160 6.64 1.46 -10.05
CA ALA A 160 6.01 2.20 -8.96
C ALA A 160 6.43 1.63 -7.60
N ASN A 161 6.83 2.51 -6.69
CA ASN A 161 7.29 2.16 -5.36
C ASN A 161 6.73 3.16 -4.35
N LEU A 162 6.06 2.66 -3.32
CA LEU A 162 5.35 3.49 -2.35
C LEU A 162 6.28 4.47 -1.63
N ILE A 163 7.43 4.00 -1.13
CA ILE A 163 8.36 4.86 -0.37
C ILE A 163 9.02 5.88 -1.30
N ARG A 164 9.37 5.50 -2.52
CA ARG A 164 9.90 6.46 -3.50
C ARG A 164 8.89 7.56 -3.81
N TRP A 165 7.63 7.18 -4.07
CA TRP A 165 6.57 8.16 -4.29
C TRP A 165 6.41 9.05 -3.05
N ALA A 166 6.26 8.47 -1.87
CA ALA A 166 5.99 9.20 -0.64
C ALA A 166 7.12 10.16 -0.24
N MET A 167 8.37 9.76 -0.42
CA MET A 167 9.53 10.56 0.02
C MET A 167 10.02 11.50 -1.08
N LEU A 168 10.17 10.99 -2.31
CA LEU A 168 10.93 11.65 -3.37
C LEU A 168 10.06 12.40 -4.38
N SER A 169 8.76 12.10 -4.47
CA SER A 169 7.89 12.79 -5.42
C SER A 169 7.38 14.12 -4.86
N PRO A 170 7.32 15.20 -5.67
CA PRO A 170 6.64 16.43 -5.29
C PRO A 170 5.14 16.21 -5.05
N GLU A 171 4.51 15.33 -5.82
CA GLU A 171 3.08 15.00 -5.72
C GLU A 171 2.71 14.55 -4.31
N ALA A 172 3.44 13.58 -3.74
CA ALA A 172 3.17 13.07 -2.40
C ALA A 172 3.32 14.16 -1.32
N ARG A 173 4.28 15.08 -1.49
CA ARG A 173 4.49 16.20 -0.56
C ARG A 173 3.31 17.16 -0.50
N PHE A 174 2.58 17.30 -1.61
CA PHE A 174 1.34 18.09 -1.64
C PHE A 174 0.13 17.30 -1.14
N GLN A 175 0.07 16.00 -1.43
CA GLN A 175 -1.08 15.17 -1.04
C GLN A 175 -1.06 14.78 0.44
N TYR A 176 0.10 14.68 1.09
CA TYR A 176 0.18 14.47 2.52
C TYR A 176 0.08 15.80 3.28
N VAL A 177 -0.96 15.98 4.08
CA VAL A 177 -1.20 17.25 4.82
C VAL A 177 -0.11 17.51 5.87
N ASP A 178 0.42 16.45 6.50
CA ASP A 178 1.58 16.51 7.39
C ASP A 178 2.71 15.60 6.86
N TRP A 179 3.23 15.96 5.69
CA TRP A 179 4.26 15.18 5.02
C TRP A 179 5.50 14.92 5.89
N ASN A 180 5.88 15.87 6.76
CA ASN A 180 7.04 15.71 7.64
C ASN A 180 6.84 14.55 8.63
N HIS A 181 5.64 14.41 9.20
CA HIS A 181 5.30 13.26 10.04
C HIS A 181 5.40 11.95 9.25
N HIS A 182 4.87 11.92 8.02
CA HIS A 182 4.97 10.75 7.16
C HIS A 182 6.41 10.39 6.84
N ALA A 183 7.27 11.37 6.53
CA ALA A 183 8.67 11.14 6.21
C ALA A 183 9.42 10.48 7.38
N ALA A 184 9.19 10.95 8.61
CA ALA A 184 9.75 10.32 9.81
C ALA A 184 9.28 8.87 9.99
N GLU A 185 8.00 8.58 9.77
CA GLU A 185 7.47 7.21 9.86
C GLU A 185 8.04 6.28 8.77
N TYR A 186 8.24 6.76 7.54
CA TYR A 186 8.87 5.96 6.49
C TYR A 186 10.34 5.66 6.78
N VAL A 187 11.07 6.56 7.44
CA VAL A 187 12.44 6.28 7.91
C VAL A 187 12.44 5.14 8.94
N LYS A 188 11.49 5.12 9.89
CA LYS A 188 11.35 4.03 10.88
C LYS A 188 11.12 2.67 10.20
N LEU A 189 10.26 2.65 9.16
CA LEU A 189 10.03 1.46 8.34
C LEU A 189 11.29 1.00 7.60
N LEU A 190 12.03 1.92 6.98
CA LEU A 190 13.27 1.61 6.25
C LEU A 190 14.36 1.06 7.19
N ARG A 191 14.53 1.65 8.39
CA ARG A 191 15.46 1.15 9.40
C ARG A 191 15.08 -0.26 9.85
N TYR A 192 13.80 -0.50 10.17
CA TYR A 192 13.33 -1.84 10.52
C TYR A 192 13.61 -2.85 9.40
N ALA A 193 13.26 -2.53 8.15
CA ALA A 193 13.52 -3.42 7.02
C ALA A 193 15.02 -3.71 6.82
N SER A 194 15.90 -2.73 7.09
CA SER A 194 17.36 -2.95 7.00
C SER A 194 17.88 -3.96 8.02
N THR A 195 17.19 -4.16 9.15
CA THR A 195 17.52 -5.22 10.12
C THR A 195 17.08 -6.59 9.63
N ARG A 196 15.94 -6.65 8.92
CA ARG A 196 15.33 -7.87 8.41
C ARG A 196 16.00 -8.37 7.13
N TYR A 197 16.41 -7.45 6.26
CA TYR A 197 17.00 -7.74 4.95
C TYR A 197 18.36 -7.03 4.78
N PRO A 198 19.39 -7.37 5.58
CA PRO A 198 20.65 -6.63 5.65
C PRO A 198 21.51 -6.71 4.38
N HIS A 199 21.25 -7.68 3.50
CA HIS A 199 22.02 -7.91 2.26
C HIS A 199 21.22 -7.59 0.99
N ASP A 200 20.09 -6.91 1.14
CA ASP A 200 19.18 -6.60 0.05
C ASP A 200 19.64 -5.35 -0.72
N THR A 201 20.03 -5.56 -1.97
CA THR A 201 20.59 -4.50 -2.82
C THR A 201 19.54 -3.46 -3.20
N ASP A 202 18.29 -3.87 -3.41
CA ASP A 202 17.21 -2.96 -3.79
C ASP A 202 16.81 -2.07 -2.61
N LEU A 203 16.73 -2.66 -1.41
CA LEU A 203 16.52 -1.91 -0.18
C LEU A 203 17.66 -0.91 0.07
N SER A 204 18.90 -1.37 -0.08
CA SER A 204 20.09 -0.53 0.09
C SER A 204 20.12 0.66 -0.89
N LYS A 205 19.68 0.43 -2.13
CA LYS A 205 19.54 1.49 -3.14
C LYS A 205 18.43 2.47 -2.77
N LEU A 206 17.26 1.99 -2.35
CA LEU A 206 16.16 2.84 -1.89
C LEU A 206 16.57 3.75 -0.73
N ILE A 207 17.24 3.18 0.28
CA ILE A 207 17.76 3.93 1.42
C ILE A 207 18.79 4.98 0.97
N THR A 208 19.70 4.61 0.07
CA THR A 208 20.70 5.53 -0.48
C THR A 208 20.03 6.73 -1.15
N ASP A 209 19.01 6.48 -1.98
CA ASP A 209 18.30 7.54 -2.69
C ASP A 209 17.55 8.48 -1.73
N VAL A 210 16.89 7.93 -0.70
CA VAL A 210 16.21 8.72 0.35
C VAL A 210 17.21 9.60 1.11
N LYS A 211 18.39 9.07 1.44
CA LYS A 211 19.43 9.81 2.17
C LYS A 211 20.10 10.88 1.32
N ALA A 212 20.20 10.66 0.00
CA ALA A 212 20.80 11.61 -0.93
C ALA A 212 19.88 12.80 -1.25
N ASP A 213 18.57 12.64 -1.08
CA ASP A 213 17.61 13.73 -1.29
C ASP A 213 17.78 14.83 -0.23
N ARG A 214 17.81 16.08 -0.68
CA ARG A 214 18.08 17.24 0.20
C ARG A 214 16.98 17.51 1.22
N VAL A 215 15.74 17.08 0.93
CA VAL A 215 14.59 17.32 1.80
C VAL A 215 14.37 16.11 2.72
N CYS A 216 14.52 14.89 2.19
CA CYS A 216 14.29 13.66 2.93
C CYS A 216 15.49 13.23 3.78
N GLY A 217 16.71 13.48 3.31
CA GLY A 217 17.95 13.09 3.97
C GLY A 217 18.00 13.49 5.44
N PRO A 218 17.65 14.74 5.82
CA PRO A 218 17.60 15.17 7.22
C PRO A 218 16.71 14.32 8.14
N PHE A 219 15.62 13.71 7.62
CA PHE A 219 14.78 12.83 8.44
C PHE A 219 15.50 11.55 8.87
N TRP A 220 16.54 11.14 8.14
CA TRP A 220 17.36 9.98 8.53
C TRP A 220 18.11 10.21 9.85
N ASP A 221 18.32 11.47 10.23
CA ASP A 221 18.99 11.86 11.46
C ASP A 221 18.00 12.20 12.60
N THR A 222 16.69 12.11 12.32
CA THR A 222 15.63 12.28 13.33
C THR A 222 15.30 10.96 13.99
N ASP A 223 15.03 11.01 15.31
CA ASP A 223 14.56 9.87 16.12
C ASP A 223 15.33 8.58 15.81
N VAL A 224 16.67 8.65 15.87
CA VAL A 224 17.60 7.64 15.30
C VAL A 224 17.44 6.23 15.87
N ALA A 225 16.82 6.11 17.04
CA ALA A 225 16.54 4.85 17.71
C ALA A 225 15.22 4.20 17.26
N ALA A 226 14.28 4.99 16.73
CA ALA A 226 12.97 4.47 16.38
C ALA A 226 13.00 3.61 15.12
N VAL A 227 12.32 2.48 15.23
CA VAL A 227 12.04 1.51 14.17
C VAL A 227 10.56 1.12 14.25
N SER A 228 9.97 0.77 13.12
CA SER A 228 8.57 0.30 13.07
C SER A 228 8.44 -0.81 12.04
N GLU A 229 7.75 -1.89 12.39
CA GLU A 229 7.51 -3.00 11.44
C GLU A 229 6.46 -2.64 10.39
N SER A 230 5.41 -1.91 10.79
CA SER A 230 4.27 -1.58 9.94
C SER A 230 3.55 -0.31 10.39
N ARG A 231 2.79 0.29 9.47
CA ARG A 231 1.89 1.42 9.75
C ARG A 231 0.43 0.98 9.86
N ASP A 232 0.19 -0.23 10.36
CA ASP A 232 -1.17 -0.73 10.53
C ASP A 232 -1.98 0.16 11.49
N GLY A 233 -3.21 0.47 11.11
CA GLY A 233 -4.11 1.35 11.84
C GLY A 233 -3.69 2.83 11.87
N HIS A 234 -2.70 3.23 11.09
CA HIS A 234 -2.24 4.63 11.05
C HIS A 234 -3.35 5.53 10.46
N LEU A 235 -3.85 6.47 11.26
CA LEU A 235 -4.80 7.52 10.88
C LEU A 235 -4.03 8.76 10.42
N PHE A 236 -4.34 9.28 9.24
CA PHE A 236 -3.63 10.43 8.68
C PHE A 236 -4.49 11.24 7.70
N LYS A 237 -4.07 12.48 7.45
CA LYS A 237 -4.76 13.41 6.56
C LYS A 237 -4.12 13.44 5.17
N MET A 238 -4.97 13.40 4.13
CA MET A 238 -4.56 13.54 2.73
C MET A 238 -5.39 14.60 2.02
N ALA A 239 -4.81 15.26 1.02
CA ALA A 239 -5.48 16.20 0.13
C ALA A 239 -5.34 15.69 -1.32
N LEU A 240 -6.44 15.19 -1.89
CA LEU A 240 -6.41 14.54 -3.20
C LEU A 240 -6.96 15.45 -4.31
N PRO A 241 -6.36 15.43 -5.53
CA PRO A 241 -6.86 16.23 -6.65
C PRO A 241 -8.32 15.93 -7.01
N SER A 242 -8.74 14.66 -6.91
CA SER A 242 -10.12 14.24 -7.19
C SER A 242 -11.14 14.68 -6.13
N MET A 243 -10.67 15.30 -5.04
CA MET A 243 -11.47 15.80 -3.92
C MET A 243 -11.26 17.30 -3.73
N ASP A 244 -10.91 18.02 -4.81
CA ASP A 244 -10.60 19.44 -4.80
C ASP A 244 -9.55 19.85 -3.74
N TYR A 245 -8.65 18.93 -3.40
CA TYR A 245 -7.64 19.08 -2.35
C TYR A 245 -8.19 19.36 -0.95
N GLN A 246 -9.46 19.04 -0.69
CA GLN A 246 -10.00 19.08 0.67
C GLN A 246 -9.32 18.00 1.53
N PRO A 247 -8.83 18.34 2.74
CA PRO A 247 -8.24 17.37 3.64
C PRO A 247 -9.25 16.29 4.06
N ILE A 248 -8.94 15.03 3.77
CA ILE A 248 -9.68 13.85 4.21
C ILE A 248 -8.87 13.07 5.23
N GLU A 249 -9.53 12.47 6.22
CA GLU A 249 -8.89 11.54 7.14
C GLU A 249 -9.02 10.11 6.64
N VAL A 250 -7.92 9.38 6.62
CA VAL A 250 -7.86 8.00 6.14
C VAL A 250 -7.11 7.12 7.13
N ILE A 251 -7.45 5.85 7.15
CA ILE A 251 -6.78 4.82 7.96
C ILE A 251 -6.15 3.81 7.01
N SER A 252 -4.86 3.54 7.19
CA SER A 252 -4.19 2.43 6.48
C SER A 252 -4.22 1.16 7.32
N HIS A 253 -4.79 0.09 6.78
CA HIS A 253 -4.73 -1.26 7.34
C HIS A 253 -3.68 -2.08 6.60
N VAL A 254 -2.70 -2.62 7.32
CA VAL A 254 -1.57 -3.36 6.75
C VAL A 254 -1.68 -4.84 7.15
N LEU A 255 -1.81 -5.69 6.14
CA LEU A 255 -1.99 -7.13 6.26
C LEU A 255 -0.79 -7.85 5.62
N PHE A 256 -0.31 -8.91 6.27
CA PHE A 256 0.78 -9.74 5.75
C PHE A 256 0.22 -11.06 5.22
N PRO A 257 0.17 -11.26 3.88
CA PRO A 257 -0.34 -12.50 3.32
C PRO A 257 0.60 -13.66 3.65
N ALA A 258 0.08 -14.68 4.34
CA ALA A 258 0.85 -15.88 4.67
C ALA A 258 1.34 -16.63 3.41
N SER A 259 0.59 -16.53 2.30
CA SER A 259 0.93 -17.13 1.01
C SER A 259 2.03 -16.40 0.24
N LEU A 260 2.34 -15.14 0.60
CA LEU A 260 3.41 -14.36 -0.04
C LEU A 260 4.24 -13.63 1.04
N PRO A 261 5.12 -14.36 1.75
CA PRO A 261 5.94 -13.80 2.82
C PRO A 261 6.79 -12.62 2.33
N GLY A 262 6.82 -11.54 3.10
CA GLY A 262 7.54 -10.31 2.76
C GLY A 262 6.71 -9.31 1.96
N ALA A 263 5.58 -9.74 1.36
CA ALA A 263 4.62 -8.80 0.79
C ALA A 263 3.72 -8.18 1.87
N ARG A 264 3.08 -7.07 1.52
CA ARG A 264 2.11 -6.36 2.36
C ARG A 264 0.90 -5.98 1.52
N ALA A 265 -0.28 -6.42 1.93
CA ALA A 265 -1.54 -5.92 1.39
C ALA A 265 -1.99 -4.74 2.25
N VAL A 266 -2.33 -3.63 1.61
CA VAL A 266 -2.74 -2.40 2.28
C VAL A 266 -4.13 -2.02 1.79
N ILE A 267 -5.02 -1.73 2.72
CA ILE A 267 -6.36 -1.22 2.46
C ILE A 267 -6.47 0.14 3.13
N ILE A 268 -6.90 1.15 2.37
CA ILE A 268 -7.14 2.49 2.89
C ILE A 268 -8.64 2.66 3.07
N THR A 269 -9.07 2.98 4.29
CA THR A 269 -10.49 3.28 4.58
C THR A 269 -10.66 4.75 4.92
N TRP A 270 -11.74 5.35 4.44
CA TRP A 270 -12.09 6.73 4.79
C TRP A 270 -12.65 6.80 6.22
N ALA A 271 -12.09 7.70 7.02
CA ALA A 271 -12.51 7.95 8.40
C ALA A 271 -13.43 9.18 8.53
N GLY A 272 -13.78 9.84 7.43
CA GLY A 272 -14.57 11.07 7.40
C GLY A 272 -13.71 12.34 7.34
N THR A 273 -14.37 13.49 7.48
CA THR A 273 -13.77 14.79 7.82
C THR A 273 -14.11 15.15 9.28
N ASP A 274 -13.48 16.20 9.82
CA ASP A 274 -13.83 16.70 11.15
C ASP A 274 -15.27 17.26 11.22
N GLU A 275 -15.85 17.65 10.08
CA GLU A 275 -17.25 18.11 9.98
C GLU A 275 -18.26 16.94 10.01
N ASP A 276 -17.83 15.74 9.61
CA ASP A 276 -18.65 14.51 9.67
C ASP A 276 -18.73 13.91 11.08
N ALA A 277 -17.94 14.43 12.04
CA ALA A 277 -18.09 14.06 13.45
C ALA A 277 -19.38 14.67 14.01
N ALA A 278 -20.24 13.83 14.59
CA ALA A 278 -21.48 14.25 15.22
C ALA A 278 -21.28 15.49 16.13
N PRO A 279 -22.16 16.50 16.06
CA PRO A 279 -22.02 17.72 16.85
C PRO A 279 -22.09 17.39 18.34
N GLY A 280 -20.95 17.47 19.03
CA GLY A 280 -20.89 17.26 20.49
C GLY A 280 -19.62 16.62 21.05
N SER A 281 -18.70 16.10 20.23
CA SER A 281 -17.40 15.61 20.75
C SER A 281 -16.42 16.77 20.91
N PRO A 282 -15.80 16.97 22.09
CA PRO A 282 -14.87 18.07 22.31
C PRO A 282 -13.61 17.85 21.46
N ALA A 283 -13.45 18.67 20.43
CA ALA A 283 -12.22 18.76 19.64
C ALA A 283 -11.06 19.15 20.56
N THR A 284 -10.24 18.17 20.94
CA THR A 284 -8.99 18.45 21.66
C THR A 284 -7.93 18.69 20.60
N VAL A 285 -7.67 19.96 20.30
CA VAL A 285 -6.54 20.43 19.48
C VAL A 285 -5.26 20.19 20.29
N THR A 286 -4.72 18.98 20.18
CA THR A 286 -3.33 18.69 20.54
C THR A 286 -2.77 17.78 19.46
N GLY A 287 -1.71 18.21 18.79
CA GLY A 287 -1.06 17.56 17.63
C GLY A 287 -0.36 16.24 17.95
N GLN A 288 -1.04 15.33 18.64
CA GLN A 288 -0.71 13.92 18.75
C GLN A 288 -1.97 13.13 18.38
N PRO A 289 -1.90 12.18 17.42
CA PRO A 289 -3.01 11.30 17.13
C PRO A 289 -3.24 10.39 18.35
N THR A 290 -4.07 10.86 19.28
CA THR A 290 -4.41 10.14 20.50
C THR A 290 -5.66 9.31 20.26
N ARG A 291 -5.49 8.00 20.49
CA ARG A 291 -6.50 6.96 20.76
C ARG A 291 -7.76 6.94 19.89
N ARG A 292 -7.90 5.83 19.15
CA ARG A 292 -9.18 5.26 18.66
C ARG A 292 -10.35 5.63 19.58
N THR A 293 -11.20 6.53 19.12
CA THR A 293 -12.60 6.55 19.56
C THR A 293 -13.28 5.39 18.82
N PRO A 294 -13.85 4.39 19.50
CA PRO A 294 -14.48 3.20 18.87
C PRO A 294 -15.71 3.51 18.00
N GLU A 295 -16.09 4.79 17.86
CA GLU A 295 -17.43 5.22 17.47
C GLU A 295 -17.49 5.96 16.13
N ARG A 296 -16.38 6.22 15.43
CA ARG A 296 -16.48 6.84 14.08
C ARG A 296 -16.79 5.74 13.04
N PRO A 297 -18.00 5.73 12.44
CA PRO A 297 -18.32 4.78 11.38
C PRO A 297 -17.46 5.06 10.14
N SER A 298 -17.03 4.01 9.44
CA SER A 298 -16.44 4.16 8.11
C SER A 298 -17.51 4.68 7.15
N VAL A 299 -17.28 5.86 6.56
CA VAL A 299 -18.19 6.48 5.59
C VAL A 299 -17.78 6.03 4.18
N PRO A 300 -18.71 5.86 3.21
CA PRO A 300 -18.37 5.50 1.83
C PRO A 300 -17.53 6.59 1.15
N TRP A 301 -16.45 6.22 0.44
CA TRP A 301 -15.55 7.19 -0.22
C TRP A 301 -16.32 8.19 -1.11
N PRO A 302 -16.16 9.51 -0.93
CA PRO A 302 -16.91 10.47 -1.74
C PRO A 302 -16.44 10.47 -3.19
N GLY A 303 -17.36 10.63 -4.15
CA GLY A 303 -17.02 10.93 -5.55
C GLY A 303 -16.26 9.85 -6.34
N LEU A 304 -16.00 8.67 -5.78
CA LEU A 304 -15.52 7.52 -6.55
C LEU A 304 -16.70 6.87 -7.28
N PRO A 305 -16.59 6.51 -8.57
CA PRO A 305 -17.68 5.85 -9.31
C PRO A 305 -18.08 4.49 -8.70
N PHE A 306 -17.20 3.92 -7.86
CA PHE A 306 -17.43 2.67 -7.12
C PHE A 306 -18.16 2.87 -5.78
N ALA A 307 -18.44 4.12 -5.38
CA ALA A 307 -18.92 4.47 -4.04
C ALA A 307 -20.44 4.60 -3.90
N SER A 308 -21.21 4.23 -4.92
CA SER A 308 -22.66 4.07 -4.74
C SER A 308 -22.94 2.89 -3.81
N GLU A 309 -23.32 3.21 -2.58
CA GLU A 309 -24.02 2.38 -1.59
C GLU A 309 -23.76 0.87 -1.66
N ARG A 310 -22.76 0.38 -0.91
CA ARG A 310 -22.89 -0.95 -0.28
C ARG A 310 -23.93 -0.86 0.83
N THR A 311 -25.20 -0.66 0.48
CA THR A 311 -26.24 -1.36 1.23
C THR A 311 -25.93 -2.84 1.05
N ALA A 312 -25.80 -3.57 2.14
CA ALA A 312 -25.63 -5.01 2.09
C ALA A 312 -26.79 -5.58 1.27
N ALA A 313 -26.54 -5.93 0.00
CA ALA A 313 -27.55 -6.57 -0.82
C ALA A 313 -27.94 -7.86 -0.09
N PRO A 314 -29.22 -8.06 0.25
CA PRO A 314 -29.65 -9.36 0.72
C PRO A 314 -29.35 -10.34 -0.42
N ARG A 315 -28.65 -11.44 -0.12
CA ARG A 315 -28.54 -12.57 -1.05
C ARG A 315 -29.96 -13.09 -1.30
N LEU A 316 -30.59 -12.59 -2.34
CA LEU A 316 -31.84 -13.10 -2.87
C LEU A 316 -31.49 -13.95 -4.09
N THR A 317 -31.87 -15.22 -4.03
CA THR A 317 -31.79 -16.17 -5.13
C THR A 317 -32.83 -15.77 -6.18
N ALA A 318 -32.48 -14.83 -7.06
CA ALA A 318 -33.39 -14.33 -8.09
C ALA A 318 -33.13 -15.02 -9.44
N THR A 319 -34.18 -15.66 -9.97
CA THR A 319 -34.26 -16.21 -11.32
C THR A 319 -34.23 -15.10 -12.39
N PRO A 320 -33.95 -15.41 -13.67
CA PRO A 320 -33.96 -14.41 -14.75
C PRO A 320 -35.30 -13.66 -14.91
N THR A 321 -36.42 -14.27 -14.52
CA THR A 321 -37.74 -13.62 -14.53
C THR A 321 -37.85 -12.56 -13.43
N GLU A 322 -37.35 -12.85 -12.23
CA GLU A 322 -37.32 -11.91 -11.11
C GLU A 322 -36.35 -10.75 -11.37
N ALA A 323 -35.28 -10.98 -12.13
CA ALA A 323 -34.39 -9.91 -12.60
C ALA A 323 -35.09 -8.89 -13.51
N VAL A 324 -36.07 -9.31 -14.33
CA VAL A 324 -36.88 -8.41 -15.16
C VAL A 324 -37.82 -7.58 -14.30
N GLU A 325 -38.41 -8.17 -13.27
CA GLU A 325 -39.27 -7.45 -12.32
C GLU A 325 -38.48 -6.41 -11.52
N LEU A 326 -37.26 -6.76 -11.09
CA LEU A 326 -36.35 -5.87 -10.36
C LEU A 326 -35.83 -4.71 -11.22
N ALA A 327 -35.63 -4.93 -12.52
CA ALA A 327 -35.23 -3.87 -13.46
C ALA A 327 -36.33 -2.82 -13.71
N GLY A 328 -37.55 -3.08 -13.23
CA GLY A 328 -38.65 -2.13 -13.28
C GLY A 328 -39.24 -1.91 -14.68
N PRO A 329 -40.10 -0.89 -14.85
CA PRO A 329 -40.77 -0.59 -16.10
C PRO A 329 -39.77 -0.32 -17.24
N GLY A 330 -39.99 -0.96 -18.39
CA GLY A 330 -39.13 -0.79 -19.57
C GLY A 330 -37.84 -1.61 -19.54
N ALA A 331 -37.68 -2.54 -18.60
CA ALA A 331 -36.58 -3.50 -18.54
C ALA A 331 -36.24 -4.09 -19.92
N VAL A 332 -34.95 -4.04 -20.29
CA VAL A 332 -34.45 -4.48 -21.59
C VAL A 332 -33.52 -5.68 -21.39
N PRO A 333 -33.94 -6.89 -21.77
CA PRO A 333 -33.03 -8.05 -21.77
C PRO A 333 -31.86 -7.84 -22.74
N LEU A 334 -30.67 -8.25 -22.32
CA LEU A 334 -29.42 -8.21 -23.09
C LEU A 334 -28.83 -9.63 -23.24
N PRO A 335 -29.54 -10.56 -23.90
CA PRO A 335 -29.15 -11.97 -23.96
C PRO A 335 -27.82 -12.20 -24.69
N LEU A 336 -27.49 -11.40 -25.71
CA LEU A 336 -26.25 -11.60 -26.47
C LEU A 336 -25.02 -11.16 -25.65
N LEU A 337 -25.15 -10.07 -24.89
CA LEU A 337 -24.10 -9.65 -23.96
C LEU A 337 -23.97 -10.61 -22.76
N GLY A 338 -25.08 -11.18 -22.28
CA GLY A 338 -25.06 -12.22 -21.24
C GLY A 338 -24.31 -13.47 -21.69
N ALA A 339 -24.64 -13.95 -22.89
CA ALA A 339 -23.96 -15.09 -23.50
C ALA A 339 -22.45 -14.88 -23.67
N LEU A 340 -22.01 -13.65 -23.96
CA LEU A 340 -20.58 -13.32 -24.06
C LEU A 340 -19.84 -13.41 -22.72
N LEU A 341 -20.51 -13.12 -21.60
CA LEU A 341 -19.88 -13.08 -20.28
C LEU A 341 -19.92 -14.42 -19.55
N GLY A 342 -20.94 -15.24 -19.79
CA GLY A 342 -21.10 -16.51 -19.08
C GLY A 342 -21.94 -17.56 -19.78
N GLY A 343 -22.13 -17.46 -21.10
CA GLY A 343 -22.93 -18.41 -21.88
C GLY A 343 -24.40 -18.43 -21.47
N ASP A 344 -25.04 -19.60 -21.60
CA ASP A 344 -26.47 -19.80 -21.27
C ASP A 344 -26.77 -19.65 -19.77
N ASP A 345 -25.74 -19.63 -18.92
CA ASP A 345 -25.88 -19.49 -17.47
C ASP A 345 -25.82 -18.03 -17.00
N CYS A 346 -25.65 -17.05 -17.91
CA CYS A 346 -25.58 -15.63 -17.57
C CYS A 346 -26.65 -14.82 -18.29
N HIS A 347 -27.57 -14.25 -17.51
CA HIS A 347 -28.64 -13.38 -18.02
C HIS A 347 -28.42 -11.94 -17.56
N LEU A 348 -28.60 -11.01 -18.48
CA LEU A 348 -28.46 -9.58 -18.23
C LEU A 348 -29.76 -8.86 -18.57
N VAL A 349 -30.16 -7.94 -17.71
CA VAL A 349 -31.32 -7.07 -17.92
C VAL A 349 -30.93 -5.64 -17.58
N LEU A 350 -31.05 -4.75 -18.55
CA LEU A 350 -30.84 -3.32 -18.37
C LEU A 350 -32.10 -2.66 -17.82
N ALA A 351 -31.95 -1.93 -16.72
CA ALA A 351 -32.94 -1.01 -16.18
C ALA A 351 -32.70 0.38 -16.79
N PRO A 352 -33.51 0.81 -17.78
CA PRO A 352 -33.22 2.02 -18.55
C PRO A 352 -33.40 3.32 -17.75
N GLU A 353 -34.22 3.31 -16.70
CA GLU A 353 -34.47 4.50 -15.88
C GLU A 353 -33.30 4.80 -14.93
N THR A 354 -32.62 3.77 -14.44
CA THR A 354 -31.51 3.88 -13.48
C THR A 354 -30.14 3.79 -14.15
N GLY A 355 -30.06 3.28 -15.38
CA GLY A 355 -28.80 2.99 -16.07
C GLY A 355 -28.04 1.80 -15.45
N SER A 356 -28.68 1.02 -14.59
CA SER A 356 -28.10 -0.18 -13.99
C SER A 356 -28.43 -1.43 -14.81
N VAL A 357 -27.55 -2.43 -14.72
CA VAL A 357 -27.72 -3.74 -15.31
C VAL A 357 -27.73 -4.78 -14.22
N ILE A 358 -28.79 -5.57 -14.24
CA ILE A 358 -28.98 -6.71 -13.38
C ILE A 358 -28.38 -7.92 -14.07
N ARG A 359 -27.49 -8.64 -13.38
CA ARG A 359 -26.89 -9.90 -13.80
C ARG A 359 -27.40 -11.03 -12.92
N SER A 360 -27.95 -12.07 -13.55
CA SER A 360 -28.29 -13.34 -12.92
C SER A 360 -27.36 -14.43 -13.47
N THR A 361 -26.62 -15.10 -12.60
CA THR A 361 -25.70 -16.17 -12.98
C THR A 361 -26.13 -17.50 -12.35
N ARG A 362 -26.21 -18.55 -13.15
CA ARG A 362 -26.55 -19.89 -12.68
C ARG A 362 -25.30 -20.65 -12.24
N HIS A 363 -25.38 -21.27 -11.07
CA HIS A 363 -24.34 -22.15 -10.56
C HIS A 363 -24.55 -23.62 -10.98
N PRO A 364 -23.48 -24.45 -10.95
CA PRO A 364 -23.57 -25.87 -11.30
C PRO A 364 -24.54 -26.69 -10.43
N ASP A 365 -24.82 -26.24 -9.20
CA ASP A 365 -25.79 -26.86 -8.29
C ASP A 365 -27.25 -26.46 -8.60
N GLY A 366 -27.45 -25.64 -9.64
CA GLY A 366 -28.76 -25.15 -10.09
C GLY A 366 -29.25 -23.91 -9.36
N SER A 367 -28.50 -23.40 -8.38
CA SER A 367 -28.81 -22.14 -7.70
C SER A 367 -28.48 -20.93 -8.58
N TRP A 368 -29.12 -19.79 -8.28
CA TRP A 368 -28.91 -18.53 -8.99
C TRP A 368 -28.31 -17.49 -8.05
N ASP A 369 -27.28 -16.80 -8.55
CA ASP A 369 -26.70 -15.63 -7.91
C ASP A 369 -27.08 -14.36 -8.69
N PHE A 370 -27.17 -13.26 -7.96
CA PHE A 370 -27.70 -12.00 -8.45
C PHE A 370 -26.73 -10.86 -8.10
N SER A 371 -26.43 -10.01 -9.07
CA SER A 371 -25.67 -8.79 -8.86
C SER A 371 -26.20 -7.66 -9.72
N GLU A 372 -26.30 -6.47 -9.17
CA GLU A 372 -26.57 -5.24 -9.91
C GLU A 372 -25.27 -4.47 -10.13
N THR A 373 -25.07 -3.91 -11.31
CA THR A 373 -23.86 -3.17 -11.69
C THR A 373 -24.23 -2.06 -12.66
N SER A 374 -23.49 -0.95 -12.72
CA SER A 374 -23.77 0.10 -13.70
C SER A 374 -23.55 -0.37 -15.15
N ALA A 375 -24.24 0.27 -16.10
CA ALA A 375 -23.99 0.01 -17.53
C ALA A 375 -22.53 0.29 -17.94
N ALA A 376 -21.90 1.29 -17.35
CA ALA A 376 -20.50 1.66 -17.59
C ALA A 376 -19.53 0.55 -17.15
N ASP A 377 -19.72 0.00 -15.94
CA ASP A 377 -18.87 -1.07 -15.40
C ASP A 377 -19.04 -2.37 -16.18
N LEU A 378 -20.25 -2.66 -16.66
CA LEU A 378 -20.49 -3.81 -17.50
C LEU A 378 -19.75 -3.70 -18.84
N LEU A 379 -19.71 -2.51 -19.46
CA LEU A 379 -18.94 -2.28 -20.70
C LEU A 379 -17.45 -2.58 -20.53
N HIS A 380 -16.87 -2.29 -19.36
CA HIS A 380 -15.49 -2.61 -19.06
C HIS A 380 -15.21 -4.11 -18.88
N GLN A 381 -16.23 -4.89 -18.53
CA GLN A 381 -16.12 -6.35 -18.37
C GLN A 381 -16.32 -7.11 -19.68
N LEU A 382 -16.90 -6.46 -20.70
CA LEU A 382 -17.12 -7.10 -21.99
C LEU A 382 -15.79 -7.36 -22.70
N PRO A 383 -15.68 -8.48 -23.44
CA PRO A 383 -14.49 -8.78 -24.23
C PRO A 383 -14.17 -7.63 -25.20
N ALA A 384 -12.89 -7.32 -25.38
CA ALA A 384 -12.41 -6.27 -26.29
C ALA A 384 -12.56 -6.60 -27.80
N THR A 385 -13.54 -7.43 -28.15
CA THR A 385 -13.90 -7.77 -29.51
C THR A 385 -14.94 -6.80 -30.03
N ALA A 386 -14.75 -6.28 -31.25
CA ALA A 386 -15.74 -5.42 -31.88
C ALA A 386 -17.09 -6.15 -31.98
N PRO A 387 -18.16 -5.65 -31.33
CA PRO A 387 -19.45 -6.32 -31.39
C PRO A 387 -20.00 -6.21 -32.81
N ALA A 388 -20.42 -7.36 -33.36
CA ALA A 388 -20.97 -7.48 -34.70
C ALA A 388 -22.48 -7.77 -34.64
N GLY A 389 -23.21 -7.46 -35.73
CA GLY A 389 -24.63 -7.78 -35.86
C GLY A 389 -25.47 -7.26 -34.68
N ASP A 390 -26.35 -8.11 -34.15
CA ASP A 390 -27.29 -7.76 -33.07
C ASP A 390 -26.59 -7.51 -31.73
N THR A 391 -25.41 -8.09 -31.48
CA THR A 391 -24.59 -7.79 -30.30
C THR A 391 -24.18 -6.32 -30.27
N ARG A 392 -23.96 -5.71 -31.45
CA ARG A 392 -23.66 -4.27 -31.55
C ARG A 392 -24.83 -3.40 -31.10
N ALA A 393 -26.07 -3.84 -31.34
CA ALA A 393 -27.25 -3.11 -30.93
C ALA A 393 -27.42 -3.14 -29.40
N GLU A 394 -27.22 -4.29 -28.76
CA GLU A 394 -27.20 -4.40 -27.28
C GLU A 394 -26.07 -3.57 -26.67
N TYR A 395 -24.87 -3.65 -27.23
CA TYR A 395 -23.72 -2.84 -26.80
C TYR A 395 -24.01 -1.34 -26.89
N LYS A 396 -24.67 -0.90 -27.96
CA LYS A 396 -25.06 0.51 -28.13
C LYS A 396 -26.10 0.95 -27.10
N ARG A 397 -27.04 0.08 -26.72
CA ARG A 397 -28.01 0.37 -25.64
C ARG A 397 -27.31 0.53 -24.29
N LEU A 398 -26.34 -0.33 -24.02
CA LEU A 398 -25.54 -0.27 -22.81
C LEU A 398 -24.67 1.00 -22.76
N LEU A 399 -24.04 1.36 -23.89
CA LEU A 399 -23.33 2.64 -24.03
C LEU A 399 -24.26 3.82 -23.76
N TRP A 400 -25.45 3.85 -24.34
CA TRP A 400 -26.41 4.92 -24.10
C TRP A 400 -26.80 5.03 -22.63
N ALA A 401 -27.02 3.91 -21.95
CA ALA A 401 -27.34 3.87 -20.53
C ALA A 401 -26.17 4.31 -19.62
N SER A 402 -24.94 4.32 -20.13
CA SER A 402 -23.75 4.80 -19.40
C SER A 402 -23.51 6.31 -19.52
N LEU A 403 -24.23 7.00 -20.42
CA LEU A 403 -24.05 8.44 -20.67
C LEU A 403 -25.01 9.28 -19.83
N SER A 404 -24.65 10.56 -19.61
CA SER A 404 -25.55 11.54 -18.98
C SER A 404 -26.85 11.66 -19.77
N THR A 405 -27.95 11.94 -19.06
CA THR A 405 -29.24 12.25 -19.69
C THR A 405 -29.27 13.67 -20.28
N ASP A 406 -28.31 14.53 -19.90
CA ASP A 406 -28.07 15.81 -20.56
C ASP A 406 -27.37 15.59 -21.92
N PRO A 407 -27.99 15.97 -23.06
CA PRO A 407 -27.39 15.81 -24.38
C PRO A 407 -26.04 16.51 -24.55
N ALA A 408 -25.81 17.64 -23.89
CA ALA A 408 -24.56 18.40 -24.01
C ALA A 408 -23.43 17.69 -23.26
N GLU A 409 -23.69 17.20 -22.04
CA GLU A 409 -22.73 16.41 -21.27
C GLU A 409 -22.44 15.06 -21.92
N ALA A 410 -23.47 14.38 -22.43
CA ALA A 410 -23.33 13.12 -23.15
C ALA A 410 -22.46 13.27 -24.41
N SER A 411 -22.69 14.33 -25.18
CA SER A 411 -21.87 14.66 -26.36
C SER A 411 -20.42 14.94 -25.96
N HIS A 412 -20.19 15.72 -24.91
CA HIS A 412 -18.84 16.03 -24.43
C HIS A 412 -18.10 14.78 -23.96
N ALA A 413 -18.79 13.88 -23.23
CA ALA A 413 -18.24 12.61 -22.78
C ALA A 413 -17.88 11.70 -23.97
N CYS A 414 -18.73 11.64 -25.00
CA CYS A 414 -18.43 10.91 -26.23
C CYS A 414 -17.19 11.47 -26.95
N ASP A 415 -17.11 12.79 -27.09
CA ASP A 415 -15.96 13.44 -27.72
C ASP A 415 -14.66 13.22 -26.93
N ALA A 416 -14.73 13.24 -25.60
CA ALA A 416 -13.58 12.96 -24.74
C ALA A 416 -13.10 11.50 -24.87
N GLN A 417 -14.02 10.53 -24.82
CA GLN A 417 -13.70 9.12 -25.02
C GLN A 417 -13.16 8.83 -26.42
N LEU A 418 -13.70 9.49 -27.45
CA LEU A 418 -13.23 9.37 -28.82
C LEU A 418 -11.80 9.90 -28.96
N ARG A 419 -11.48 11.05 -28.37
CA ARG A 419 -10.12 11.60 -28.35
C ARG A 419 -9.14 10.66 -27.64
N GLU A 420 -9.50 10.12 -26.48
CA GLU A 420 -8.65 9.18 -25.76
C GLU A 420 -8.40 7.90 -26.57
N ALA A 421 -9.45 7.36 -27.21
CA ALA A 421 -9.35 6.20 -28.07
C ALA A 421 -8.45 6.47 -29.29
N GLN A 422 -8.55 7.65 -29.91
CA GLN A 422 -7.69 8.06 -31.03
C GLN A 422 -6.22 8.10 -30.62
N VAL A 423 -5.89 8.75 -29.51
CA VAL A 423 -4.50 8.79 -28.98
C VAL A 423 -3.99 7.37 -28.72
N ARG A 424 -4.80 6.51 -28.12
CA ARG A 424 -4.40 5.11 -27.86
C ARG A 424 -4.17 4.34 -29.16
N VAL A 425 -5.01 4.53 -30.19
CA VAL A 425 -4.85 3.91 -31.51
C VAL A 425 -3.57 4.40 -32.19
N GLU A 426 -3.28 5.70 -32.14
CA GLU A 426 -2.05 6.29 -32.69
C GLU A 426 -0.81 5.69 -32.02
N MET A 427 -0.74 5.67 -30.68
CA MET A 427 0.39 5.07 -29.95
C MET A 427 0.55 3.58 -30.25
N LEU A 428 -0.54 2.82 -30.32
CA LEU A 428 -0.47 1.40 -30.68
C LEU A 428 -0.02 1.19 -32.14
N ALA A 429 -0.38 2.08 -33.06
CA ALA A 429 0.07 2.05 -34.44
C ALA A 429 1.57 2.36 -34.55
N GLU A 430 2.06 3.34 -33.79
CA GLU A 430 3.50 3.66 -33.65
C GLU A 430 4.26 2.46 -33.09
N MET A 431 3.83 1.91 -31.95
CA MET A 431 4.46 0.72 -31.35
C MET A 431 4.48 -0.47 -32.32
N ARG A 432 3.40 -0.70 -33.06
CA ARG A 432 3.35 -1.77 -34.08
C ARG A 432 4.37 -1.53 -35.20
N HIS A 433 4.57 -0.28 -35.61
CA HIS A 433 5.57 0.08 -36.61
C HIS A 433 6.99 -0.11 -36.08
N GLU A 434 7.28 0.39 -34.87
CA GLU A 434 8.57 0.21 -34.19
C GLU A 434 8.92 -1.26 -33.98
N LEU A 435 7.94 -2.08 -33.60
CA LEU A 435 8.11 -3.53 -33.45
C LEU A 435 8.38 -4.20 -34.79
N ALA A 436 7.71 -3.79 -35.87
CA ALA A 436 7.97 -4.35 -37.20
C ALA A 436 9.38 -4.01 -37.70
N ASP A 437 9.84 -2.77 -37.49
CA ASP A 437 11.16 -2.31 -37.89
C ASP A 437 12.27 -2.95 -37.04
N SER A 438 12.06 -3.04 -35.72
CA SER A 438 12.99 -3.68 -34.78
C SER A 438 13.05 -5.20 -34.99
N TRP A 439 11.94 -5.84 -35.32
CA TRP A 439 11.89 -7.26 -35.66
C TRP A 439 12.57 -7.56 -37.00
N ALA A 440 12.39 -6.70 -38.00
CA ALA A 440 13.11 -6.77 -39.28
C ALA A 440 14.63 -6.56 -39.12
N ALA A 441 15.05 -5.76 -38.13
CA ALA A 441 16.46 -5.58 -37.78
C ALA A 441 17.06 -6.78 -37.02
N LEU A 442 16.24 -7.57 -36.31
CA LEU A 442 16.67 -8.73 -35.51
C LEU A 442 16.62 -10.06 -36.27
N VAL A 443 15.94 -10.13 -37.42
CA VAL A 443 15.93 -11.31 -38.30
C VAL A 443 16.75 -10.99 -39.55
N PRO A 444 18.02 -11.45 -39.66
CA PRO A 444 18.73 -11.39 -40.93
C PRO A 444 17.97 -12.25 -41.94
N LEU A 445 17.66 -11.67 -43.10
CA LEU A 445 17.11 -12.37 -44.26
C LEU A 445 17.91 -13.68 -44.46
N THR A 446 17.22 -14.81 -44.31
CA THR A 446 17.71 -16.14 -44.70
C THR A 446 17.22 -16.47 -46.09
#